data_AF-A0A059P890-F1
#
_entry.id   AF-A0A059P890-F1
#
_cell.length_a   1.000
_cell.length_b   1.000
_cell.length_c   1.000
_cell.angle_alpha   90.00
_cell.angle_beta   90.00
_cell.angle_gamma   90.00
#
_symmetry.space_group_name_H-M   'P 1'
#
loop_
_entity.id
_entity.type
_entity.pdbx_description
1 polymer ?
#
loop_
_entity_poly.entity_id
_entity_poly.type
_entity_poly.pdbx_seq_one_letter_code
_entity_poly.pdbx_strand_id
1 'polypeptide(L)'
;WIPSNIWVGVGQMTKKDVVFPLAPVYEKAGIDYKQAKAVSIHPNGKADSDQSYITIESTKEGEQGQTEELTYDYLVNATGPKLNFDATEGLGNGKGELGKNTVSVCTADHAVHANLELQQIFDKAKKGERQKILVGTGHGMCTCQGAAFEYIFNIEHEARKAGVRDMLDIKWISNEAFLGDFGMGGL
;
A
#
# COMPACT_ATOMS: atom_id res chain seq x y z
N TRP A 1 9.25 -4.32 -4.09
CA TRP A 1 8.41 -5.21 -4.92
C TRP A 1 7.03 -5.32 -4.27
N ILE A 2 6.06 -4.61 -4.83
CA ILE A 2 4.72 -4.45 -4.21
C ILE A 2 3.95 -5.76 -4.05
N PRO A 3 3.93 -6.71 -5.02
CA PRO A 3 3.18 -7.96 -4.88
C PRO A 3 3.56 -8.77 -3.64
N SER A 4 4.84 -8.72 -3.20
CA SER A 4 5.29 -9.47 -2.01
C SER A 4 4.83 -8.89 -0.67
N ASN A 5 4.21 -7.71 -0.64
CA ASN A 5 3.71 -7.12 0.61
C ASN A 5 2.68 -8.02 1.31
N ILE A 6 1.93 -8.84 0.56
CA ILE A 6 0.97 -9.78 1.15
C ILE A 6 1.68 -10.86 2.01
N TRP A 7 2.93 -11.20 1.69
CA TRP A 7 3.74 -12.16 2.46
C TRP A 7 4.40 -11.50 3.66
N VAL A 8 4.77 -10.22 3.52
CA VAL A 8 5.20 -9.38 4.66
C VAL A 8 4.06 -9.23 5.67
N GLY A 9 2.82 -9.04 5.19
CA GLY A 9 1.62 -8.91 6.01
C GLY A 9 1.34 -10.10 6.93
N VAL A 10 1.79 -11.30 6.55
CA VAL A 10 1.68 -12.50 7.39
C VAL A 10 3.00 -12.91 8.06
N GLY A 11 4.08 -12.17 7.83
CA GLY A 11 5.37 -12.39 8.47
C GLY A 11 6.23 -13.49 7.85
N GLN A 12 5.89 -13.94 6.63
CA GLN A 12 6.73 -14.87 5.87
C GLN A 12 7.91 -14.19 5.17
N MET A 13 7.82 -12.88 4.95
CA MET A 13 8.91 -12.04 4.44
C MET A 13 9.09 -10.83 5.35
N THR A 14 10.29 -10.25 5.35
CA THR A 14 10.58 -8.99 6.03
C THR A 14 10.51 -7.80 5.07
N LYS A 15 10.38 -6.58 5.60
CA LYS A 15 10.45 -5.36 4.79
C LYS A 15 11.71 -5.29 3.93
N LYS A 16 12.85 -5.75 4.47
CA LYS A 16 14.15 -5.73 3.78
C LYS A 16 14.20 -6.65 2.55
N ASP A 17 13.40 -7.71 2.55
CA ASP A 17 13.35 -8.65 1.42
C ASP A 17 12.60 -8.07 0.21
N VAL A 18 11.82 -7.00 0.42
CA VAL A 18 10.94 -6.42 -0.62
C VAL A 18 11.30 -4.97 -0.97
N VAL A 19 12.31 -4.38 -0.37
CA VAL A 19 12.77 -3.01 -0.67
C VAL A 19 14.27 -2.99 -0.99
N PHE A 20 14.68 -2.05 -1.83
CA PHE A 20 16.09 -1.81 -2.14
C PHE A 20 16.31 -0.32 -2.44
N PRO A 21 17.53 0.21 -2.24
CA PRO A 21 17.83 1.60 -2.53
C PRO A 21 17.87 1.87 -4.04
N LEU A 22 17.15 2.90 -4.48
CA LEU A 22 17.01 3.24 -5.91
C LEU A 22 18.23 3.99 -6.47
N ALA A 23 18.82 4.90 -5.69
CA ALA A 23 19.93 5.76 -6.13
C ALA A 23 21.08 4.98 -6.82
N PRO A 24 21.68 3.93 -6.23
CA PRO A 24 22.77 3.20 -6.88
C PRO A 24 22.35 2.45 -8.15
N VAL A 25 21.07 2.08 -8.26
CA VAL A 25 20.53 1.39 -9.45
C VAL A 25 20.42 2.38 -10.62
N TYR A 26 19.86 3.56 -10.37
CA TYR A 26 19.72 4.60 -11.39
C TYR A 26 21.06 5.20 -11.80
N GLU A 27 21.98 5.40 -10.85
CA GLU A 27 23.34 5.87 -11.14
C GLU A 27 24.06 4.93 -12.11
N LYS A 28 23.99 3.61 -11.87
CA LYS A 28 24.58 2.61 -12.77
C LYS A 28 23.98 2.64 -14.19
N ALA A 29 22.73 3.08 -14.32
CA ALA A 29 22.04 3.23 -15.59
C ALA A 29 22.26 4.61 -16.25
N GLY A 30 22.99 5.52 -15.61
CA GLY A 30 23.18 6.89 -16.09
C GLY A 30 21.91 7.74 -16.06
N ILE A 31 21.00 7.45 -15.12
CA ILE A 31 19.72 8.16 -14.94
C ILE A 31 19.82 9.07 -13.72
N ASP A 32 19.51 10.35 -13.92
CA ASP A 32 19.43 11.32 -12.82
C ASP A 32 18.27 10.96 -11.88
N TYR A 33 18.61 10.72 -10.61
CA TYR A 33 17.65 10.36 -9.57
C TYR A 33 17.48 11.49 -8.56
N LYS A 34 16.25 11.95 -8.38
CA LYS A 34 15.87 12.97 -7.37
C LYS A 34 15.00 12.32 -6.29
N GLN A 35 15.48 12.30 -5.04
CA GLN A 35 14.72 11.84 -3.87
C GLN A 35 13.77 12.95 -3.40
N ALA A 36 12.63 13.08 -4.06
CA ALA A 36 11.69 14.17 -3.84
C ALA A 36 10.23 13.76 -4.12
N LYS A 37 9.27 14.55 -3.61
CA LYS A 37 7.86 14.48 -4.01
C LYS A 37 7.58 15.55 -5.08
N ALA A 38 6.88 15.21 -6.15
CA ALA A 38 6.37 16.21 -7.09
C ALA A 38 5.10 16.84 -6.51
N VAL A 39 5.07 18.18 -6.41
CA VAL A 39 3.96 18.93 -5.79
C VAL A 39 3.02 19.56 -6.82
N SER A 40 3.53 19.93 -7.99
CA SER A 40 2.75 20.52 -9.07
C SER A 40 3.35 20.23 -10.45
N ILE A 41 2.49 20.20 -11.46
CA ILE A 41 2.85 20.02 -12.86
C ILE A 41 2.38 21.25 -13.63
N HIS A 42 3.29 21.90 -14.35
CA HIS A 42 3.06 23.13 -15.09
C HIS A 42 3.35 22.88 -16.58
N PRO A 43 2.40 22.30 -17.33
CA PRO A 43 2.64 21.90 -18.72
C PRO A 43 2.78 23.09 -19.68
N ASN A 44 2.17 24.24 -19.35
CA ASN A 44 2.20 25.43 -20.19
C ASN A 44 3.24 26.47 -19.71
N GLY A 45 4.18 26.05 -18.87
CA GLY A 45 5.15 26.95 -18.26
C GLY A 45 4.53 27.99 -17.33
N LYS A 46 5.06 29.21 -17.37
CA LYS A 46 4.76 30.35 -16.48
C LYS A 46 4.70 31.65 -17.27
N ALA A 47 4.37 32.76 -16.60
CA ALA A 47 4.09 34.04 -17.26
C ALA A 47 5.20 34.56 -18.20
N ASP A 48 6.45 34.18 -17.96
CA ASP A 48 7.64 34.61 -18.68
C ASP A 48 8.28 33.51 -19.56
N SER A 49 7.72 32.30 -19.59
CA SER A 49 8.26 31.17 -20.38
C SER A 49 7.20 30.11 -20.65
N ASP A 50 7.09 29.66 -21.91
CA ASP A 50 6.23 28.54 -22.30
C ASP A 50 6.83 27.17 -21.95
N GLN A 51 8.03 27.12 -21.34
CA GLN A 51 8.71 25.86 -21.02
C GLN A 51 8.02 25.11 -19.89
N SER A 52 7.62 23.86 -20.16
CA SER A 52 6.97 22.99 -19.18
C SER A 52 7.92 22.64 -18.02
N TYR A 53 7.38 22.60 -16.80
CA TYR A 53 8.15 22.22 -15.61
C TYR A 53 7.29 21.51 -14.55
N ILE A 54 7.95 20.86 -13.60
CA ILE A 54 7.36 20.37 -12.35
C ILE A 54 8.02 21.10 -11.18
N THR A 55 7.27 21.30 -10.10
CA THR A 55 7.88 21.67 -8.81
C THR A 55 8.01 20.39 -7.98
N ILE A 56 9.20 20.16 -7.45
CA ILE A 56 9.49 19.07 -6.53
C ILE A 56 9.88 19.62 -5.16
N GLU A 57 9.63 18.85 -4.12
CA GLU A 57 10.07 19.12 -2.75
C GLU A 57 10.89 17.92 -2.26
N SER A 58 12.13 18.18 -1.85
CA SER A 58 13.06 17.12 -1.42
C SER A 58 12.51 16.38 -0.21
N THR A 59 12.63 15.06 -0.25
CA THR A 59 12.34 14.15 0.88
C THR A 59 13.61 13.51 1.41
N LYS A 60 14.77 13.92 0.89
CA LYS A 60 16.08 13.42 1.32
C LYS A 60 16.39 13.93 2.72
N GLU A 61 17.00 13.07 3.53
CA GLU A 61 17.43 13.45 4.87
C GLU A 61 18.46 14.59 4.83
N GLY A 62 18.19 15.65 5.60
CA GLY A 62 19.00 16.88 5.65
C GLY A 62 18.58 17.96 4.65
N GLU A 63 17.70 17.65 3.69
CA GLU A 63 17.24 18.57 2.65
C GLU A 63 15.71 18.67 2.60
N GLN A 64 15.00 18.11 3.59
CA GLN A 64 13.54 18.05 3.56
C GLN A 64 12.90 19.43 3.43
N GLY A 65 11.91 19.54 2.54
CA GLY A 65 11.19 20.79 2.33
C GLY A 65 11.84 21.76 1.33
N GLN A 66 13.08 21.50 0.89
CA GLN A 66 13.69 22.30 -0.18
C GLN A 66 12.95 22.08 -1.50
N THR A 67 12.65 23.16 -2.20
CA THR A 67 11.88 23.12 -3.45
C THR A 67 12.78 23.40 -4.66
N GLU A 68 12.49 22.72 -5.77
CA GLU A 68 13.21 22.86 -7.03
C GLU A 68 12.21 22.83 -8.19
N GLU A 69 12.40 23.69 -9.20
CA GLU A 69 11.68 23.61 -10.48
C GLU A 69 12.52 22.79 -11.47
N LEU A 70 11.94 21.74 -12.04
CA LEU A 70 12.57 20.91 -13.07
C LEU A 70 11.81 21.05 -14.38
N THR A 71 12.48 21.55 -15.40
CA THR A 71 11.92 21.64 -16.75
C THR A 71 11.94 20.28 -17.45
N TYR A 72 11.01 20.06 -18.37
CA TYR A 72 10.93 18.83 -19.15
C TYR A 72 10.38 19.07 -20.55
N ASP A 73 10.79 18.22 -21.50
CA ASP A 73 10.16 18.14 -22.83
C ASP A 73 9.01 17.12 -22.84
N TYR A 74 9.15 16.03 -22.09
CA TYR A 74 8.16 14.98 -21.94
C TYR A 74 8.01 14.58 -20.47
N LEU A 75 6.77 14.31 -20.05
CA LEU A 75 6.45 13.87 -18.70
C LEU A 75 5.72 12.52 -18.72
N VAL A 76 6.29 11.53 -18.04
CA VAL A 76 5.62 10.25 -17.76
C VAL A 76 5.14 10.26 -16.32
N ASN A 77 3.82 10.30 -16.12
CA ASN A 77 3.22 10.24 -14.79
C ASN A 77 3.00 8.78 -14.36
N ALA A 78 3.87 8.29 -13.47
CA ALA A 78 3.82 6.94 -12.92
C ALA A 78 3.74 6.94 -11.38
N THR A 79 3.00 7.88 -10.80
CA THR A 79 2.93 8.10 -9.33
C THR A 79 2.17 7.04 -8.54
N GLY A 80 1.47 6.13 -9.24
CA GLY A 80 0.71 5.05 -8.61
C GLY A 80 -0.57 5.54 -7.89
N PRO A 81 -1.18 4.68 -7.05
CA PRO A 81 -2.46 5.00 -6.42
C PRO A 81 -2.31 5.83 -5.15
N LYS A 82 -3.19 6.82 -4.96
CA LYS A 82 -3.45 7.39 -3.63
C LYS A 82 -4.39 6.45 -2.87
N LEU A 83 -3.94 5.91 -1.74
CA LEU A 83 -4.76 5.05 -0.88
C LEU A 83 -5.78 5.90 -0.11
N ASN A 84 -7.04 5.83 -0.51
CA ASN A 84 -8.10 6.68 0.03
C ASN A 84 -8.93 5.95 1.10
N PHE A 85 -8.34 5.73 2.28
CA PHE A 85 -9.01 5.05 3.38
C PHE A 85 -10.25 5.79 3.89
N ASP A 86 -10.24 7.12 3.81
CA ASP A 86 -11.36 7.98 4.20
C ASP A 86 -12.56 7.92 3.24
N ALA A 87 -12.43 7.23 2.09
CA ALA A 87 -13.57 7.00 1.20
C ALA A 87 -14.67 6.14 1.85
N THR A 88 -14.31 5.32 2.84
CA THR A 88 -15.25 4.52 3.61
C THR A 88 -15.15 4.89 5.09
N GLU A 89 -16.28 5.30 5.67
CA GLU A 89 -16.34 5.65 7.09
C GLU A 89 -15.83 4.50 7.98
N GLY A 90 -14.96 4.83 8.93
CA GLY A 90 -14.35 3.88 9.85
C GLY A 90 -13.10 3.17 9.31
N LEU A 91 -12.85 3.16 7.99
CA LEU A 91 -11.62 2.58 7.44
C LEU A 91 -10.42 3.52 7.51
N GLY A 92 -10.65 4.84 7.44
CA GLY A 92 -9.64 5.87 7.62
C GLY A 92 -9.78 6.65 8.93
N ASN A 93 -8.81 7.52 9.22
CA ASN A 93 -8.80 8.37 10.42
C ASN A 93 -9.27 9.82 10.17
N GLY A 94 -9.80 10.12 8.97
CA GLY A 94 -10.21 11.46 8.55
C GLY A 94 -9.06 12.37 8.10
N LYS A 95 -7.82 11.87 8.09
CA LYS A 95 -6.60 12.58 7.65
C LYS A 95 -5.87 11.85 6.51
N GLY A 96 -6.52 10.88 5.88
CA GLY A 96 -6.00 10.08 4.78
C GLY A 96 -5.17 8.86 5.22
N GLU A 97 -5.14 8.54 6.51
CA GLU A 97 -4.38 7.40 7.04
C GLU A 97 -5.32 6.29 7.53
N LEU A 98 -4.75 5.15 7.91
CA LEU A 98 -5.48 3.99 8.40
C LEU A 98 -6.28 4.32 9.68
N GLY A 99 -7.53 3.87 9.71
CA GLY A 99 -8.36 3.87 10.90
C GLY A 99 -7.89 2.87 11.95
N LYS A 100 -8.38 3.01 13.18
CA LYS A 100 -7.94 2.23 14.36
C LYS A 100 -7.97 0.70 14.16
N ASN A 101 -8.97 0.18 13.44
CA ASN A 101 -9.16 -1.25 13.23
C ASN A 101 -8.78 -1.69 11.80
N THR A 102 -8.12 -0.82 11.04
CA THR A 102 -7.81 -1.05 9.63
C THR A 102 -6.35 -1.39 9.46
N VAL A 103 -6.09 -2.46 8.72
CA VAL A 103 -4.75 -2.81 8.23
C VAL A 103 -4.76 -2.83 6.70
N SER A 104 -3.58 -2.69 6.09
CA SER A 104 -3.43 -2.71 4.65
C SER A 104 -2.14 -3.42 4.27
N VAL A 105 -2.10 -3.99 3.06
CA VAL A 105 -0.90 -4.60 2.47
C VAL A 105 -0.47 -3.88 1.19
N CYS A 106 -0.97 -2.67 0.95
CA CYS A 106 -0.67 -1.91 -0.27
C CYS A 106 0.75 -1.32 -0.28
N THR A 107 1.32 -1.05 0.89
CA THR A 107 2.71 -0.60 1.06
C THR A 107 3.46 -1.54 2.00
N ALA A 108 4.80 -1.54 1.93
CA ALA A 108 5.60 -2.37 2.81
C ALA A 108 5.45 -1.99 4.29
N ASP A 109 5.28 -0.68 4.58
CA ASP A 109 5.02 -0.20 5.94
C ASP A 109 3.65 -0.63 6.46
N HIS A 110 2.61 -0.53 5.63
CA HIS A 110 1.30 -1.04 6.01
C HIS A 110 1.34 -2.55 6.23
N ALA A 111 2.08 -3.31 5.42
CA ALA A 111 2.20 -4.75 5.58
C ALA A 111 2.92 -5.15 6.87
N VAL A 112 3.97 -4.43 7.27
CA VAL A 112 4.61 -4.65 8.58
C VAL A 112 3.61 -4.40 9.72
N HIS A 113 2.85 -3.32 9.65
CA HIS A 113 1.79 -3.04 10.62
C HIS A 113 0.70 -4.14 10.62
N ALA A 114 0.29 -4.62 9.44
CA ALA A 114 -0.69 -5.69 9.31
C ALA A 114 -0.21 -6.99 9.98
N ASN A 115 1.07 -7.32 9.85
CA ASN A 115 1.66 -8.46 10.54
C ASN A 115 1.64 -8.29 12.06
N LEU A 116 2.03 -7.12 12.54
CA LEU A 116 2.02 -6.81 13.98
C LEU A 116 0.63 -7.03 14.58
N GLU A 117 -0.41 -6.49 13.94
CA GLU A 117 -1.80 -6.66 14.37
C GLU A 117 -2.27 -8.12 14.27
N LEU A 118 -1.88 -8.84 13.21
CA LEU A 118 -2.20 -10.26 13.06
C LEU A 118 -1.60 -11.12 14.18
N GLN A 119 -0.35 -10.86 14.58
CA GLN A 119 0.28 -11.58 15.70
C GLN A 119 -0.43 -11.29 17.03
N GLN A 120 -0.86 -10.04 17.26
CA GLN A 120 -1.65 -9.69 18.45
C GLN A 120 -3.00 -10.43 18.48
N ILE A 121 -3.67 -10.55 17.33
CA ILE A 121 -4.91 -11.34 17.18
C ILE A 121 -4.63 -12.81 17.52
N PHE A 122 -3.56 -13.40 16.99
CA PHE A 122 -3.19 -14.78 17.29
C PHE A 122 -2.88 -14.98 18.76
N ASP A 123 -2.21 -14.05 19.42
CA ASP A 123 -1.88 -14.16 20.84
C ASP A 123 -3.11 -14.07 21.74
N LYS A 124 -4.12 -13.26 21.38
CA LYS A 124 -5.43 -13.27 22.06
C LYS A 124 -6.16 -14.60 21.83
N ALA A 125 -6.14 -15.11 20.60
CA ALA A 125 -6.74 -16.39 20.26
C ALA A 125 -6.13 -17.56 21.05
N LYS A 126 -4.80 -17.59 21.23
CA LYS A 126 -4.10 -18.58 22.08
C LYS A 126 -4.53 -18.52 23.55
N LYS A 127 -4.96 -17.36 24.04
CA LYS A 127 -5.48 -17.15 25.41
C LYS A 127 -6.94 -17.55 25.57
N GLY A 128 -7.58 -18.08 24.51
CA GLY A 128 -8.98 -18.48 24.54
C GLY A 128 -9.96 -17.36 24.19
N GLU A 129 -9.49 -16.20 23.74
CA GLU A 129 -10.35 -15.11 23.28
C GLU A 129 -10.67 -15.27 21.79
N ARG A 130 -11.92 -15.59 21.44
CA ARG A 130 -12.34 -15.68 20.03
C ARG A 130 -12.19 -14.32 19.33
N GLN A 131 -11.50 -14.31 18.19
CA GLN A 131 -11.24 -13.09 17.41
C GLN A 131 -12.04 -13.09 16.10
N LYS A 132 -12.32 -11.90 15.57
CA LYS A 132 -12.99 -11.71 14.28
C LYS A 132 -12.04 -11.01 13.33
N ILE A 133 -11.95 -11.51 12.11
CA ILE A 133 -11.11 -10.92 11.05
C ILE A 133 -11.99 -10.70 9.83
N LEU A 134 -12.00 -9.48 9.33
CA LEU A 134 -12.66 -9.12 8.08
C LEU A 134 -11.58 -8.84 7.03
N VAL A 135 -11.61 -9.55 5.91
CA VAL A 135 -10.63 -9.38 4.83
C VAL A 135 -11.36 -9.13 3.52
N GLY A 136 -10.82 -8.22 2.70
CA GLY A 136 -11.44 -7.90 1.42
C GLY A 136 -11.20 -6.47 0.94
N THR A 137 -12.10 -5.97 0.11
CA THR A 137 -12.08 -4.59 -0.38
C THR A 137 -12.98 -3.67 0.45
N GLY A 138 -12.42 -2.54 0.89
CA GLY A 138 -13.11 -1.62 1.79
C GLY A 138 -14.05 -0.61 1.15
N HIS A 139 -13.96 -0.39 -0.17
CA HIS A 139 -14.76 0.62 -0.89
C HIS A 139 -15.24 0.08 -2.24
N GLY A 140 -16.39 0.58 -2.72
CA GLY A 140 -17.01 0.12 -3.98
C GLY A 140 -16.18 0.36 -5.24
N MET A 141 -15.23 1.30 -5.19
CA MET A 141 -14.30 1.63 -6.29
C MET A 141 -12.93 0.96 -6.16
N CYS A 142 -12.75 -0.01 -5.26
CA CYS A 142 -11.50 -0.76 -5.18
C CYS A 142 -11.31 -1.63 -6.44
N THR A 143 -10.06 -1.76 -6.89
CA THR A 143 -9.70 -2.45 -8.16
C THR A 143 -8.58 -3.50 -8.01
N CYS A 144 -8.13 -3.78 -6.78
CA CYS A 144 -7.05 -4.74 -6.51
C CYS A 144 -7.52 -5.90 -5.61
N GLN A 145 -8.55 -6.62 -6.07
CA GLN A 145 -9.20 -7.71 -5.34
C GLN A 145 -8.27 -8.92 -5.16
N GLY A 146 -7.43 -9.22 -6.15
CA GLY A 146 -6.52 -10.37 -6.13
C GLY A 146 -5.58 -10.38 -4.92
N ALA A 147 -5.05 -9.22 -4.53
CA ALA A 147 -4.18 -9.12 -3.34
C ALA A 147 -4.94 -9.42 -2.04
N ALA A 148 -6.18 -8.94 -1.91
CA ALA A 148 -7.01 -9.24 -0.75
C ALA A 148 -7.40 -10.72 -0.70
N PHE A 149 -7.68 -11.31 -1.87
CA PHE A 149 -7.99 -12.73 -2.02
C PHE A 149 -6.78 -13.61 -1.62
N GLU A 150 -5.58 -13.32 -2.12
CA GLU A 150 -4.37 -14.01 -1.70
C GLU A 150 -4.12 -13.86 -0.18
N TYR A 151 -4.35 -12.66 0.36
CA TYR A 151 -4.09 -12.38 1.77
C TYR A 151 -5.02 -13.15 2.73
N ILE A 152 -6.30 -13.35 2.41
CA ILE A 152 -7.19 -14.16 3.25
C ILE A 152 -6.74 -15.63 3.30
N PHE A 153 -6.21 -16.19 2.20
CA PHE A 153 -5.62 -17.53 2.21
C PHE A 153 -4.35 -17.61 3.06
N ASN A 154 -3.50 -16.59 3.00
CA ASN A 154 -2.30 -16.55 3.83
C ASN A 154 -2.64 -16.46 5.33
N ILE A 155 -3.65 -15.66 5.72
CA ILE A 155 -4.14 -15.63 7.10
C ILE A 155 -4.68 -16.99 7.53
N GLU A 156 -5.50 -17.63 6.68
CA GLU A 156 -6.04 -18.97 6.93
C GLU A 156 -4.91 -19.99 7.16
N HIS A 157 -3.87 -19.97 6.31
CA HIS A 157 -2.71 -20.85 6.42
C HIS A 157 -1.93 -20.63 7.72
N GLU A 158 -1.57 -19.38 8.02
CA GLU A 158 -0.80 -19.06 9.24
C GLU A 158 -1.61 -19.32 10.52
N ALA A 159 -2.92 -19.07 10.52
CA ALA A 159 -3.78 -19.38 11.65
C ALA A 159 -3.83 -20.89 11.96
N ARG A 160 -3.86 -21.74 10.91
CA ARG A 160 -3.78 -23.19 11.05
C ARG A 160 -2.42 -23.64 11.59
N LYS A 161 -1.35 -23.11 11.02
CA LYS A 161 0.02 -23.39 11.46
C LYS A 161 0.27 -22.97 12.92
N ALA A 162 -0.32 -21.86 13.36
CA ALA A 162 -0.27 -21.39 14.73
C ALA A 162 -1.22 -22.12 15.69
N GLY A 163 -2.08 -23.02 15.19
CA GLY A 163 -3.02 -23.80 16.00
C GLY A 163 -4.20 -22.99 16.56
N VAL A 164 -4.47 -21.80 16.03
CA VAL A 164 -5.51 -20.88 16.54
C VAL A 164 -6.73 -20.79 15.64
N ARG A 165 -6.75 -21.49 14.50
CA ARG A 165 -7.78 -21.33 13.47
C ARG A 165 -9.22 -21.44 13.99
N ASP A 166 -9.49 -22.36 14.90
CA ASP A 166 -10.84 -22.59 15.42
C ASP A 166 -11.35 -21.44 16.31
N MET A 167 -10.44 -20.57 16.75
CA MET A 167 -10.70 -19.36 17.53
C MET A 167 -10.88 -18.10 16.68
N LEU A 168 -10.80 -18.22 15.35
CA LEU A 168 -10.92 -17.09 14.42
C LEU A 168 -12.18 -17.19 13.56
N ASP A 169 -13.02 -16.17 13.63
CA ASP A 169 -14.13 -15.97 12.71
C ASP A 169 -13.63 -15.07 11.55
N ILE A 170 -13.20 -15.68 10.46
CA ILE A 170 -12.69 -14.99 9.26
C ILE A 170 -13.82 -14.81 8.26
N LYS A 171 -14.07 -13.57 7.82
CA LYS A 171 -15.11 -13.25 6.85
C LYS A 171 -14.54 -12.47 5.67
N TRP A 172 -14.94 -12.90 4.47
CA TRP A 172 -14.64 -12.21 3.22
C TRP A 172 -15.68 -11.12 2.95
N ILE A 173 -15.22 -9.95 2.49
CA ILE A 173 -16.06 -8.89 1.92
C ILE A 173 -15.52 -8.50 0.55
N SER A 174 -16.40 -8.20 -0.39
CA SER A 174 -15.98 -7.76 -1.71
C SER A 174 -16.98 -6.79 -2.30
N ASN A 175 -16.46 -5.89 -3.15
CA ASN A 175 -17.26 -5.04 -4.03
C ASN A 175 -17.59 -5.71 -5.38
N GLU A 176 -17.15 -6.96 -5.59
CA GLU A 176 -17.44 -7.72 -6.80
C GLU A 176 -18.93 -8.07 -6.92
N ALA A 177 -19.44 -8.09 -8.15
CA ALA A 177 -20.83 -8.50 -8.43
C ALA A 177 -21.08 -9.99 -8.12
N PHE A 178 -20.07 -10.83 -8.36
CA PHE A 178 -20.02 -12.24 -7.99
C PHE A 178 -18.58 -12.59 -7.60
N LEU A 179 -18.40 -13.62 -6.75
CA LEU A 179 -17.07 -14.01 -6.28
C LEU A 179 -16.16 -14.41 -7.46
N GLY A 180 -14.99 -13.79 -7.55
CA GLY A 180 -13.99 -14.10 -8.57
C GLY A 180 -14.13 -13.29 -9.86
N ASP A 181 -14.97 -12.26 -9.90
CA ASP A 181 -15.02 -11.28 -11.00
C ASP A 181 -13.71 -10.48 -11.13
N PHE A 182 -13.05 -10.19 -9.99
CA PHE A 182 -11.81 -9.40 -9.87
C PHE A 182 -11.85 -8.04 -10.60
N GLY A 183 -13.03 -7.52 -10.96
CA GLY A 183 -13.20 -6.31 -11.77
C GLY A 183 -12.75 -6.45 -13.23
N MET A 184 -12.48 -7.67 -13.70
CA MET A 184 -11.97 -7.97 -15.04
C MET A 184 -12.87 -8.97 -15.80
N GLY A 185 -14.04 -9.31 -15.24
CA GLY A 185 -14.96 -10.29 -15.83
C GLY A 185 -14.60 -11.75 -15.53
N GLY A 186 -13.81 -12.00 -14.49
CA GLY A 186 -13.38 -13.34 -14.09
C GLY A 186 -11.89 -13.61 -14.18
N LEU A 187 -11.46 -14.72 -13.57
CA LEU A 187 -10.28 -15.51 -13.99
C LEU A 187 -10.69 -16.57 -15.02
#